data_AF-A0A7Y9FN10-F1
#
_entry.id   AF-A0A7Y9FN10-F1
#
_cell.length_a   1.000
_cell.length_b   1.000
_cell.length_c   1.000
_cell.angle_alpha   90.00
_cell.angle_beta   90.00
_cell.angle_gamma   90.00
#
_symmetry.space_group_name_H-M   'P 1'
#
loop_
_entity.id
_entity.type
_entity.pdbx_description
1 polymer ?
#
loop_
_entity_poly.entity_id
_entity_poly.type
_entity_poly.pdbx_seq_one_letter_code
_entity_poly.pdbx_strand_id
1 'polypeptide(L)'
;MNLNELLPSGGIEALASQLGIPPEQARRGAEALLPSVLGGMGDNSAQLDNHVNALGGPDLAKNVVGSEPTQVERGNQFLGGIFGSKEVSREVAGHAAQNSGLDPALLKQMLPILAMLVAGHLAERSGGQQGGLGGILGSVLGGLAGTGVGSGQLGGGALGGGLGGILGTILGGRR
;
A
#
# COMPACT_ATOMS: atom_id res chain seq x y z
N MET A 1 -2.03 0.76 -14.15
CA MET A 1 -2.18 -0.27 -13.08
C MET A 1 -3.65 -0.52 -12.88
N ASN A 2 -4.07 -1.78 -12.76
CA ASN A 2 -5.47 -2.13 -12.56
C ASN A 2 -5.77 -2.31 -11.07
N LEU A 3 -6.96 -1.90 -10.60
CA LEU A 3 -7.40 -2.12 -9.21
C LEU A 3 -7.34 -3.59 -8.81
N ASN A 4 -7.60 -4.48 -9.76
CA ASN A 4 -7.58 -5.92 -9.58
C ASN A 4 -6.17 -6.50 -9.30
N GLU A 5 -5.10 -5.73 -9.52
CA GLU A 5 -3.74 -6.15 -9.16
C GLU A 5 -3.41 -5.82 -7.69
N LEU A 6 -4.03 -4.77 -7.16
CA LEU A 6 -3.76 -4.17 -5.85
C LEU A 6 -4.75 -4.63 -4.78
N LEU A 7 -5.94 -5.04 -5.20
CA LEU A 7 -7.00 -5.53 -4.33
C LEU A 7 -7.21 -7.02 -4.59
N PRO A 8 -7.59 -7.80 -3.55
CA PRO A 8 -7.98 -9.19 -3.74
C PRO A 8 -9.25 -9.27 -4.59
N SER A 9 -9.45 -10.42 -5.26
CA SER A 9 -10.70 -10.68 -5.99
C SER A 9 -11.89 -10.57 -5.02
N GLY A 10 -12.85 -9.71 -5.32
CA GLY A 10 -13.97 -9.42 -4.41
C GLY A 10 -13.72 -8.27 -3.43
N GLY A 11 -12.56 -7.60 -3.49
CA GLY A 11 -12.20 -6.52 -2.56
C GLY A 11 -13.14 -5.31 -2.63
N ILE A 12 -13.61 -4.96 -3.83
CA ILE A 12 -14.58 -3.88 -4.03
C ILE A 12 -15.96 -4.28 -3.48
N GLU A 13 -16.37 -5.53 -3.69
CA GLU A 13 -17.62 -6.11 -3.20
C GLU A 13 -17.63 -6.20 -1.67
N ALA A 14 -16.50 -6.58 -1.06
CA ALA A 14 -16.32 -6.57 0.39
C ALA A 14 -16.42 -5.15 0.94
N LEU A 15 -15.78 -4.17 0.28
CA LEU A 15 -15.89 -2.76 0.66
C LEU A 15 -17.32 -2.24 0.57
N ALA A 16 -17.99 -2.51 -0.54
CA ALA A 16 -19.37 -2.14 -0.79
C ALA A 16 -20.29 -2.71 0.29
N SER A 17 -20.07 -3.97 0.65
CA SER A 17 -20.85 -4.71 1.66
C SER A 17 -20.59 -4.18 3.08
N GLN A 18 -19.34 -3.87 3.44
CA GLN A 18 -19.01 -3.31 4.76
C GLN A 18 -19.58 -1.90 4.98
N LEU A 19 -19.70 -1.11 3.91
CA LEU A 19 -20.15 0.28 3.98
C LEU A 19 -21.63 0.47 3.62
N GLY A 20 -22.29 -0.58 3.14
CA GLY A 20 -23.66 -0.51 2.66
C GLY A 20 -23.83 0.41 1.44
N ILE A 21 -22.81 0.50 0.57
CA ILE A 21 -22.82 1.35 -0.63
C ILE A 21 -22.84 0.51 -1.92
N PRO A 22 -23.32 1.05 -3.04
CA PRO A 22 -23.23 0.38 -4.33
C PRO A 22 -21.75 0.14 -4.75
N PRO A 23 -21.45 -1.01 -5.40
CA PRO A 23 -20.10 -1.38 -5.81
C PRO A 23 -19.44 -0.36 -6.74
N GLU A 24 -20.24 0.37 -7.53
CA GLU A 24 -19.77 1.47 -8.37
C GLU A 24 -19.19 2.64 -7.55
N GLN A 25 -19.82 3.00 -6.42
CA GLN A 25 -19.28 4.02 -5.52
C GLN A 25 -18.04 3.52 -4.78
N ALA A 26 -18.05 2.26 -4.34
CA ALA A 26 -16.89 1.63 -3.73
C ALA A 26 -15.68 1.65 -4.69
N ARG A 27 -15.90 1.34 -5.98
CA ARG A 27 -14.85 1.39 -7.01
C ARG A 27 -14.28 2.79 -7.19
N ARG A 28 -15.12 3.82 -7.32
CA ARG A 28 -14.68 5.22 -7.49
C ARG A 28 -13.92 5.74 -6.28
N GLY A 29 -14.38 5.42 -5.07
CA GLY A 29 -13.68 5.83 -3.86
C GLY A 29 -12.34 5.09 -3.70
N ALA A 30 -12.30 3.79 -4.03
CA ALA A 30 -11.06 3.02 -4.04
C ALA A 30 -10.06 3.58 -5.07
N GLU A 31 -10.51 3.89 -6.29
CA GLU A 31 -9.71 4.54 -7.35
C GLU A 31 -9.08 5.86 -6.88
N ALA A 32 -9.86 6.69 -6.17
CA ALA A 32 -9.39 7.99 -5.69
C ALA A 32 -8.46 7.90 -4.46
N LEU A 33 -8.68 6.91 -3.59
CA LEU A 33 -7.89 6.73 -2.36
C LEU A 33 -6.60 5.94 -2.59
N LEU A 34 -6.59 5.01 -3.54
CA LEU A 34 -5.49 4.08 -3.77
C LEU A 34 -4.11 4.74 -3.91
N PRO A 35 -3.93 5.78 -4.74
CA PRO A 35 -2.60 6.39 -4.94
C PRO A 35 -2.05 6.96 -3.64
N SER A 36 -2.90 7.62 -2.86
CA SER A 36 -2.53 8.19 -1.57
C SER A 36 -2.25 7.12 -0.51
N VAL A 37 -3.04 6.04 -0.50
CA VAL A 37 -2.84 4.90 0.41
C VAL A 37 -1.52 4.20 0.12
N LEU A 38 -1.23 3.92 -1.14
CA LEU A 38 0.04 3.30 -1.55
C LEU A 38 1.23 4.21 -1.28
N GLY A 39 1.10 5.52 -1.50
CA GLY A 39 2.13 6.50 -1.15
C GLY A 39 2.46 6.48 0.35
N GLY A 40 1.44 6.61 1.21
CA GLY A 40 1.63 6.58 2.66
C GLY A 40 2.20 5.25 3.18
N MET A 41 1.76 4.13 2.59
CA MET A 41 2.33 2.80 2.89
C MET A 41 3.77 2.67 2.43
N GLY A 42 4.14 3.24 1.28
CA GLY A 42 5.52 3.26 0.79
C GLY A 42 6.43 4.01 1.75
N ASP A 43 6.01 5.20 2.19
CA ASP A 43 6.74 6.07 3.12
C ASP A 43 7.02 5.39 4.47
N ASN A 44 6.07 4.59 4.97
CA ASN A 44 6.17 3.89 6.26
C ASN A 44 6.20 2.35 6.12
N SER A 45 6.75 1.86 5.01
CA SER A 45 6.72 0.43 4.65
C SER A 45 7.39 -0.49 5.69
N ALA A 46 8.49 -0.05 6.30
CA ALA A 46 9.15 -0.80 7.37
C ALA A 46 8.26 -0.97 8.62
N GLN A 47 7.44 0.05 8.92
CA GLN A 47 6.50 0.03 10.05
C GLN A 47 5.25 -0.78 9.71
N LEU A 48 4.85 -0.77 8.44
CA LEU A 48 3.75 -1.57 7.91
C LEU A 48 4.04 -3.07 8.07
N ASP A 49 5.23 -3.53 7.67
CA ASP A 49 5.66 -4.93 7.87
C ASP A 49 5.51 -5.37 9.33
N ASN A 50 5.98 -4.55 10.28
CA ASN A 50 5.88 -4.87 11.71
C ASN A 50 4.41 -4.91 12.19
N HIS A 51 3.59 -3.93 11.81
CA HIS A 51 2.18 -3.89 12.22
C HIS A 51 1.36 -5.03 11.62
N VAL A 52 1.55 -5.31 10.33
CA VAL A 52 0.85 -6.39 9.64
C VAL A 52 1.22 -7.74 10.24
N ASN A 53 2.51 -7.99 10.48
CA ASN A 53 2.95 -9.21 11.16
C ASN A 53 2.38 -9.32 12.59
N ALA A 54 2.34 -8.22 13.34
CA ALA A 54 1.76 -8.19 14.69
C ALA A 54 0.24 -8.48 14.72
N LEU A 55 -0.47 -8.17 13.63
CA LEU A 55 -1.91 -8.35 13.50
C LEU A 55 -2.32 -9.69 12.86
N GLY A 56 -1.36 -10.57 12.53
CA GLY A 56 -1.62 -11.90 11.95
C GLY A 56 -1.15 -12.08 10.51
N GLY A 57 -0.46 -11.11 9.92
CA GLY A 57 0.16 -11.22 8.60
C GLY A 57 -0.87 -11.45 7.48
N PRO A 58 -0.73 -12.52 6.67
CA PRO A 58 -1.69 -12.82 5.59
C PRO A 58 -3.11 -13.11 6.11
N ASP A 59 -3.28 -13.38 7.41
CA ASP A 59 -4.58 -13.51 8.06
C ASP A 59 -5.39 -12.20 8.09
N LEU A 60 -4.75 -11.04 7.92
CA LEU A 60 -5.47 -9.77 7.89
C LEU A 60 -6.44 -9.64 6.71
N ALA A 61 -6.06 -10.05 5.50
CA ALA A 61 -6.94 -9.97 4.34
C ALA A 61 -8.20 -10.82 4.52
N LYS A 62 -8.03 -12.06 4.98
CA LYS A 62 -9.15 -12.97 5.28
C LYS A 62 -9.99 -12.50 6.48
N ASN A 63 -9.42 -11.76 7.43
CA ASN A 63 -10.16 -11.15 8.54
C ASN A 63 -11.00 -9.95 8.10
N VAL A 64 -10.54 -9.18 7.11
CA VAL A 64 -11.32 -8.07 6.51
C VAL A 64 -12.37 -8.58 5.53
N VAL A 65 -12.09 -9.68 4.82
CA VAL A 65 -13.07 -10.39 3.99
C VAL A 65 -14.04 -11.23 4.85
N GLY A 66 -13.64 -11.56 6.08
CA GLY A 66 -14.44 -12.27 7.07
C GLY A 66 -15.54 -11.40 7.68
N SER A 67 -16.59 -12.05 8.20
CA SER A 67 -17.80 -11.41 8.73
C SER A 67 -17.63 -10.57 10.00
N GLU A 68 -16.40 -10.32 10.47
CA GLU A 68 -16.19 -9.46 11.63
C GLU A 68 -16.18 -7.98 11.19
N PRO A 69 -16.98 -7.11 11.83
CA PRO A 69 -16.93 -5.69 11.55
C PRO A 69 -15.52 -5.17 11.85
N THR A 70 -14.89 -4.60 10.84
CA THR A 70 -13.63 -3.89 10.96
C THR A 70 -13.68 -2.97 12.18
N GLN A 71 -12.93 -3.29 13.23
CA GLN A 71 -12.88 -2.45 14.42
C GLN A 71 -12.27 -1.11 14.02
N VAL A 72 -13.11 -0.09 13.91
CA VAL A 72 -12.76 1.27 13.46
C VAL A 72 -11.58 1.82 14.26
N GLU A 73 -11.50 1.51 15.56
CA GLU A 73 -10.39 1.89 16.44
C GLU A 73 -9.07 1.22 16.02
N ARG A 74 -9.10 -0.08 15.72
CA ARG A 74 -7.93 -0.86 15.29
C ARG A 74 -7.43 -0.39 13.92
N GLY A 75 -8.36 -0.13 13.01
CA GLY A 75 -8.07 0.51 11.71
C GLY A 75 -7.46 1.90 11.88
N ASN A 76 -8.01 2.74 12.76
CA ASN A 76 -7.46 4.08 13.03
C ASN A 76 -6.04 4.04 13.63
N GLN A 77 -5.74 3.05 14.46
CA GLN A 77 -4.41 2.85 15.03
C GLN A 77 -3.40 2.43 13.95
N PHE A 78 -3.80 1.50 13.08
CA PHE A 78 -3.03 1.07 11.92
C PHE A 78 -2.77 2.23 10.95
N LEU A 79 -3.79 3.04 10.65
CA LEU A 79 -3.68 4.23 9.82
C LEU A 79 -2.74 5.28 10.41
N GLY A 80 -2.77 5.49 11.73
CA GLY A 80 -1.82 6.38 12.41
C GLY A 80 -0.37 5.92 12.25
N GLY A 81 -0.13 4.60 12.23
CA GLY A 81 1.20 4.04 11.97
C GLY A 81 1.66 4.11 10.51
N ILE A 82 0.72 4.15 9.55
CA ILE A 82 1.01 4.17 8.11
C ILE A 82 1.11 5.58 7.56
N PHE A 83 0.14 6.43 7.88
CA PHE A 83 0.11 7.82 7.41
C PHE A 83 0.87 8.76 8.33
N GLY A 84 1.42 8.24 9.44
CA GLY A 84 2.12 9.00 10.49
C GLY A 84 1.18 9.82 11.38
N SER A 85 0.08 10.35 10.84
CA SER A 85 -0.88 11.16 11.58
C SER A 85 -2.31 11.03 11.06
N LYS A 86 -3.28 11.31 11.95
CA LYS A 86 -4.71 11.38 11.61
C LYS A 86 -5.01 12.57 10.69
N GLU A 87 -4.18 13.61 10.72
CA GLU A 87 -4.25 14.75 9.80
C GLU A 87 -4.00 14.30 8.35
N VAL A 88 -2.93 13.56 8.08
CA VAL A 88 -2.65 13.03 6.73
C VAL A 88 -3.78 12.13 6.24
N SER A 89 -4.30 11.25 7.11
CA SER A 89 -5.46 10.41 6.77
C SER A 89 -6.71 11.24 6.41
N ARG A 90 -6.95 12.35 7.10
CA ARG A 90 -8.07 13.27 6.78
C ARG A 90 -7.85 14.02 5.48
N GLU A 91 -6.63 14.43 5.20
CA GLU A 91 -6.28 15.14 3.98
C GLU A 91 -6.40 14.24 2.74
N VAL A 92 -6.00 12.97 2.87
CA VAL A 92 -6.19 11.94 1.84
C VAL A 92 -7.68 11.70 1.56
N ALA A 93 -8.51 11.56 2.60
CA ALA A 93 -9.95 11.44 2.43
C ALA A 93 -10.58 12.68 1.77
N GLY A 94 -10.10 13.88 2.12
CA GLY A 94 -10.55 15.15 1.54
C GLY A 94 -10.18 15.29 0.05
N HIS A 95 -8.95 14.92 -0.33
CA HIS A 95 -8.53 14.91 -1.73
C HIS A 95 -9.29 13.86 -2.55
N ALA A 96 -9.48 12.66 -2.00
CA ALA A 96 -10.25 11.62 -2.67
C ALA A 96 -11.71 12.03 -2.86
N ALA A 97 -12.29 12.82 -1.96
CA ALA A 97 -13.67 13.32 -2.09
C ALA A 97 -13.81 14.27 -3.28
N GLN A 98 -12.83 15.16 -3.45
CA GLN A 98 -12.79 16.09 -4.59
C GLN A 98 -12.66 15.35 -5.92
N ASN A 99 -11.87 14.26 -5.95
CA ASN A 99 -11.63 13.51 -7.19
C ASN A 99 -12.75 12.51 -7.52
N SER A 100 -13.32 11.84 -6.52
CA SER A 100 -14.36 10.81 -6.72
C SER A 100 -15.78 11.37 -6.77
N GLY A 101 -16.00 12.60 -6.28
CA GLY A 101 -17.33 13.19 -6.11
C GLY A 101 -18.16 12.51 -5.00
N LEU A 102 -17.52 11.74 -4.12
CA LEU A 102 -18.16 11.05 -3.00
C LEU A 102 -18.11 11.89 -1.72
N ASP A 103 -19.01 11.59 -0.80
CA ASP A 103 -19.06 12.27 0.49
C ASP A 103 -17.75 12.07 1.29
N PRO A 104 -17.14 13.12 1.85
CA PRO A 104 -15.90 13.01 2.61
C PRO A 104 -16.03 12.10 3.84
N ALA A 105 -17.20 12.04 4.48
CA ALA A 105 -17.43 11.16 5.62
C ALA A 105 -17.48 9.69 5.19
N LEU A 106 -18.03 9.40 4.01
CA LEU A 106 -17.99 8.06 3.42
C LEU A 106 -16.54 7.63 3.15
N LEU A 107 -15.75 8.49 2.49
CA LEU A 107 -14.36 8.16 2.16
C LEU A 107 -13.48 7.99 3.40
N LYS A 108 -13.76 8.75 4.46
CA LYS A 108 -13.09 8.58 5.74
C LYS A 108 -13.39 7.22 6.39
N GLN A 109 -14.57 6.64 6.14
CA GLN A 109 -14.91 5.27 6.56
C GLN A 109 -14.33 4.22 5.60
N MET A 110 -14.21 4.53 4.31
CA MET A 110 -13.58 3.67 3.31
C MET A 110 -12.08 3.49 3.54
N LEU A 111 -11.38 4.55 3.91
CA LEU A 111 -9.93 4.62 3.98
C LEU A 111 -9.31 3.54 4.90
N PRO A 112 -9.80 3.32 6.15
CA PRO A 112 -9.30 2.24 6.99
C PRO A 112 -9.52 0.83 6.40
N ILE A 113 -10.70 0.59 5.82
CA ILE A 113 -11.07 -0.72 5.26
C ILE A 113 -10.18 -1.01 4.04
N LEU A 114 -10.04 -0.04 3.14
CA LEU A 114 -9.16 -0.12 1.97
C LEU A 114 -7.70 -0.35 2.37
N ALA A 115 -7.20 0.39 3.35
CA ALA A 115 -5.82 0.25 3.81
C ALA A 115 -5.54 -1.17 4.32
N MET A 116 -6.43 -1.74 5.13
CA MET A 116 -6.24 -3.11 5.63
C MET A 116 -6.40 -4.17 4.54
N LEU A 117 -7.32 -3.97 3.59
CA LEU A 117 -7.53 -4.87 2.47
C LEU A 117 -6.30 -4.93 1.54
N VAL A 118 -5.74 -3.76 1.18
CA VAL A 118 -4.52 -3.67 0.37
C VAL A 118 -3.33 -4.24 1.14
N ALA A 119 -3.15 -3.86 2.41
CA ALA A 119 -2.05 -4.35 3.23
C ALA A 119 -2.10 -5.87 3.42
N GLY A 120 -3.27 -6.44 3.69
CA GLY A 120 -3.44 -7.89 3.83
C GLY A 120 -3.17 -8.64 2.53
N HIS A 121 -3.67 -8.13 1.40
CA HIS A 121 -3.43 -8.74 0.08
C HIS A 121 -1.95 -8.70 -0.31
N LEU A 122 -1.26 -7.60 0.01
CA LEU A 122 0.18 -7.52 -0.17
C LEU A 122 0.94 -8.44 0.79
N ALA A 123 0.46 -8.63 2.02
CA ALA A 123 1.06 -9.54 2.99
C ALA A 123 0.99 -10.99 2.55
N GLU A 124 -0.15 -11.37 1.97
CA GLU A 124 -0.34 -12.67 1.35
C GLU A 124 0.66 -12.89 0.21
N ARG A 125 0.89 -11.87 -0.62
CA ARG A 125 1.91 -11.91 -1.68
C ARG A 125 3.35 -11.88 -1.15
N SER A 126 3.61 -11.18 -0.05
CA SER A 126 4.96 -11.08 0.54
C SER A 126 5.36 -12.33 1.30
N GLY A 127 4.40 -13.15 1.77
CA GLY A 127 4.65 -14.40 2.49
C GLY A 127 5.51 -15.42 1.74
N GLY A 128 5.75 -15.23 0.44
CA GLY A 128 6.66 -16.04 -0.37
C GLY A 128 7.91 -15.31 -0.91
N GLN A 129 8.10 -14.01 -0.64
CA GLN A 129 9.12 -13.18 -1.30
C GLN A 129 10.20 -12.69 -0.33
N GLN A 130 11.48 -12.87 -0.68
CA GLN A 130 12.62 -12.29 0.05
C GLN A 130 12.60 -10.75 -0.13
N GLY A 131 11.91 -10.05 0.76
CA GLY A 131 11.78 -8.59 0.69
C GLY A 131 10.60 -7.99 1.48
N GLY A 132 9.68 -8.81 2.00
CA GLY A 132 8.55 -8.34 2.80
C GLY A 132 7.60 -7.43 2.03
N LEU A 133 6.72 -6.73 2.75
CA LEU A 133 5.79 -5.76 2.17
C LEU A 133 6.54 -4.58 1.54
N GLY A 134 7.61 -4.10 2.19
CA GLY A 134 8.41 -3.00 1.68
C GLY A 134 9.04 -3.26 0.31
N GLY A 135 9.50 -4.49 0.04
CA GLY A 135 10.02 -4.86 -1.28
C GLY A 135 8.95 -4.87 -2.38
N ILE A 136 7.75 -5.36 -2.07
CA ILE A 136 6.61 -5.38 -3.01
C ILE A 136 6.09 -3.95 -3.25
N LEU A 137 5.89 -3.17 -2.19
CA LEU A 137 5.49 -1.77 -2.28
C LEU A 137 6.51 -0.95 -3.06
N GLY A 138 7.80 -1.14 -2.81
CA GLY A 138 8.87 -0.49 -3.57
C GLY A 138 8.83 -0.86 -5.06
N SER A 139 8.47 -2.10 -5.39
CA SER A 139 8.32 -2.55 -6.79
C SER A 139 7.08 -1.95 -7.45
N VAL A 140 5.96 -1.86 -6.73
CA VAL A 140 4.71 -1.25 -7.21
C VAL A 140 4.90 0.27 -7.38
N LEU A 141 5.42 0.95 -6.37
CA LEU A 141 5.66 2.39 -6.41
C LEU A 141 6.74 2.74 -7.45
N GLY A 142 7.79 1.93 -7.55
CA GLY A 142 8.83 2.05 -8.57
C GLY A 142 8.31 1.78 -9.98
N GLY A 143 7.36 0.87 -10.15
CA GLY A 143 6.66 0.65 -11.42
C GLY A 143 5.79 1.85 -11.81
N LEU A 144 5.11 2.47 -10.85
CA LEU A 144 4.27 3.66 -11.08
C LEU A 144 5.12 4.90 -11.39
N ALA A 145 6.19 5.12 -10.62
CA ALA A 145 7.15 6.21 -10.84
C ALA A 145 7.95 6.00 -12.13
N GLY A 146 8.31 4.75 -12.45
CA GLY A 146 9.01 4.37 -13.67
C GLY A 146 8.18 4.49 -14.94
N THR A 147 6.84 4.45 -14.84
CA THR A 147 5.95 4.73 -15.98
C THR A 147 5.76 6.23 -16.27
N GLY A 148 6.33 7.13 -15.45
CA GLY A 148 6.25 8.59 -15.61
C GLY A 148 7.45 9.26 -16.28
N VAL A 149 8.53 8.52 -16.58
CA VAL A 149 9.72 9.07 -17.25
C VAL A 149 10.08 8.19 -18.44
N GLY A 150 9.68 8.66 -19.62
CA GLY A 150 10.35 8.41 -20.90
C GLY A 150 10.66 6.96 -21.25
N SER A 151 9.99 6.48 -22.29
CA SER A 151 10.62 5.63 -23.30
C SER A 151 12.08 6.06 -23.54
N GLY A 152 13.02 5.28 -23.00
CA GLY A 152 14.43 5.63 -22.99
C GLY A 152 15.26 4.60 -22.23
N GLN A 153 15.34 3.39 -22.79
CA GLN A 153 16.51 2.51 -22.76
C GLN A 153 17.50 2.73 -21.61
N LEU A 154 17.46 1.88 -20.57
CA LEU A 154 18.55 1.35 -19.72
C LEU A 154 17.89 0.21 -18.91
N GLY A 155 18.21 -1.09 -18.96
CA GLY A 155 19.53 -1.69 -18.87
C GLY A 155 19.95 -1.87 -17.39
N GLY A 156 19.72 -3.04 -16.80
CA GLY A 156 20.29 -3.48 -15.50
C GLY A 156 19.26 -3.59 -14.37
N GLY A 157 19.03 -4.72 -13.69
CA GLY A 157 19.91 -5.86 -13.46
C GLY A 157 21.02 -5.48 -12.49
N ALA A 158 20.83 -5.77 -11.19
CA ALA A 158 21.68 -5.43 -10.05
C ALA A 158 21.73 -3.91 -9.78
N LEU A 159 21.60 -3.41 -8.55
CA LEU A 159 22.66 -3.40 -7.53
C LEU A 159 22.03 -3.03 -6.17
N GLY A 160 21.68 -4.04 -5.39
CA GLY A 160 21.64 -3.95 -3.93
C GLY A 160 23.01 -4.41 -3.42
N GLY A 161 23.80 -3.50 -2.84
CA GLY A 161 25.10 -3.81 -2.23
C GLY A 161 26.29 -3.58 -3.15
N GLY A 162 26.90 -2.40 -3.09
CA GLY A 162 28.05 -2.08 -3.95
C GLY A 162 28.85 -0.85 -3.56
N LEU A 163 28.85 -0.43 -2.29
CA LEU A 163 29.72 0.64 -1.79
C LEU A 163 31.00 0.11 -1.09
N GLY A 164 31.17 -1.21 -1.02
CA GLY A 164 32.36 -1.84 -0.42
C GLY A 164 33.52 -2.15 -1.37
N GLY A 165 33.34 -2.05 -2.69
CA GLY A 165 34.34 -2.53 -3.68
C GLY A 165 35.27 -1.45 -4.25
N ILE A 166 34.87 -0.17 -4.23
CA ILE A 166 35.63 0.89 -4.90
C ILE A 166 36.80 1.44 -4.06
N LEU A 167 36.81 1.19 -2.75
CA LEU A 167 37.92 1.60 -1.87
C LEU A 167 39.04 0.55 -1.78
N GLY A 168 38.79 -0.70 -2.21
CA GLY A 168 39.81 -1.76 -2.21
C GLY A 168 40.71 -1.79 -3.45
N THR A 169 40.25 -1.24 -4.58
CA THR A 169 40.93 -1.38 -5.89
C THR A 169 41.97 -0.28 -6.15
N ILE A 170 41.95 0.82 -5.38
CA ILE A 170 42.84 1.97 -5.61
C ILE A 170 44.10 1.92 -4.71
N LEU A 171 44.13 1.11 -3.64
CA LEU A 171 45.26 1.06 -2.71
C LEU A 171 46.16 -0.19 -2.86
N GLY A 172 45.81 -1.15 -3.71
CA GLY A 172 46.50 -2.45 -3.82
C GLY A 172 47.40 -2.63 -5.06
N GLY A 173 47.90 -1.56 -5.67
CA GLY A 173 48.50 -1.62 -7.00
C GLY A 173 49.76 -0.80 -7.21
N ARG A 174 50.81 -0.99 -6.39
CA ARG A 174 52.19 -0.70 -6.82
C ARG A 174 53.20 -1.54 -6.06
N ARG A 175 54.03 -2.24 -6.84
CA ARG A 175 55.24 -2.93 -6.43
C ARG A 175 56.21 -2.00 -5.72
#